data_AF-A0A383DU55-F1
#
_entry.id   AF-A0A383DU55-F1
#
_cell.length_a   1.000
_cell.length_b   1.000
_cell.length_c   1.000
_cell.angle_alpha   90.00
_cell.angle_beta   90.00
_cell.angle_gamma   90.00
#
_symmetry.space_group_name_H-M   'P 1'
#
loop_
_entity.id
_entity.type
_entity.pdbx_description
1 polymer ?
#
loop_
_entity_poly.entity_id
_entity_poly.type
_entity_poly.pdbx_seq_one_letter_code
_entity_poly.pdbx_strand_id
1 'polypeptide(L)'
;IRSTKLVYEGPSYSGELPAFSRIFSGDIPLLPESSVRSSGYVIDTLESSIWCLCNTDTYDDVVLRAVNLGEDTDTTATVAGGLAVVRYGADAIPSTWLDQLARRSDLEILFNQFVAKI
;
A
#
# COMPACT_ATOMS: atom_id res chain seq x y z
N ILE A 1 -3.51 4.26 -17.04
CA ILE A 1 -4.07 2.88 -16.94
C ILE A 1 -4.35 2.25 -18.32
N ARG A 2 -4.94 2.95 -19.31
CA ARG A 2 -5.18 2.37 -20.66
C ARG A 2 -3.92 1.83 -21.38
N SER A 3 -2.75 2.43 -21.16
CA SER A 3 -1.51 2.04 -21.88
C SER A 3 -0.82 0.79 -21.32
N THR A 4 -1.03 0.43 -20.05
CA THR A 4 -0.37 -0.74 -19.44
C THR A 4 -1.06 -2.05 -19.79
N LYS A 5 -2.37 -2.02 -20.09
CA LYS A 5 -3.13 -3.21 -20.46
C LYS A 5 -2.52 -3.94 -21.66
N LEU A 6 -2.06 -3.20 -22.67
CA LEU A 6 -1.39 -3.74 -23.86
C LEU A 6 -0.07 -4.47 -23.55
N VAL A 7 0.63 -4.07 -22.48
CA VAL A 7 1.88 -4.71 -22.04
C VAL A 7 1.57 -6.06 -21.38
N TYR A 8 0.53 -6.12 -20.55
CA TYR A 8 0.14 -7.35 -19.82
C TYR A 8 -0.73 -8.30 -20.65
N GLU A 9 -1.41 -7.83 -21.70
CA GLU A 9 -2.12 -8.66 -22.68
C GLU A 9 -1.18 -9.32 -23.70
N GLY A 10 0.11 -8.96 -23.71
CA GLY A 10 1.14 -9.65 -24.49
C GLY A 10 1.44 -11.06 -23.96
N PRO A 11 2.00 -11.95 -24.82
CA PRO A 11 2.17 -13.37 -24.52
C PRO A 11 3.10 -13.69 -23.34
N SER A 12 3.92 -12.72 -22.90
CA SER A 12 4.85 -12.92 -21.78
C SER A 12 4.23 -12.77 -20.40
N TYR A 13 3.09 -12.08 -20.26
CA TYR A 13 2.52 -11.73 -18.96
C TYR A 13 1.02 -12.05 -18.82
N SER A 14 0.37 -12.51 -19.88
CA SER A 14 -1.06 -12.86 -19.85
C SER A 14 -1.39 -13.94 -18.81
N GLY A 15 -0.41 -14.78 -18.44
CA GLY A 15 -0.55 -15.79 -17.38
C GLY A 15 -0.65 -15.22 -15.97
N GLU A 16 -0.22 -13.98 -15.74
CA GLU A 16 -0.28 -13.31 -14.42
C GLU A 16 -1.60 -12.60 -14.19
N LEU A 17 -2.33 -12.25 -15.26
CA LEU A 17 -3.59 -11.52 -15.19
C LEU A 17 -4.65 -12.15 -14.26
N PRO A 18 -4.81 -13.49 -14.19
CA PRO A 18 -5.76 -14.10 -13.26
C PRO A 18 -5.48 -13.78 -11.79
N ALA A 19 -4.22 -13.56 -11.40
CA ALA A 19 -3.86 -13.22 -10.02
C ALA A 19 -4.42 -11.85 -9.61
N PHE A 20 -4.58 -10.92 -10.54
CA PHE A 20 -5.15 -9.58 -10.30
C PHE A 20 -6.68 -9.53 -10.38
N SER A 21 -7.36 -10.67 -10.60
CA SER A 21 -8.80 -10.70 -10.86
C SER A 21 -9.65 -10.03 -9.76
N ARG A 22 -9.31 -10.24 -8.48
CA ARG A 22 -10.00 -9.58 -7.35
C ARG A 22 -9.73 -8.07 -7.31
N ILE A 23 -8.49 -7.65 -7.56
CA ILE A 23 -8.12 -6.23 -7.66
C ILE A 23 -8.93 -5.55 -8.77
N PHE A 24 -9.06 -6.21 -9.93
CA PHE A 24 -9.80 -5.66 -11.05
C PHE A 24 -11.32 -5.72 -10.90
N SER A 25 -11.85 -6.57 -10.03
CA SER A 25 -13.31 -6.64 -9.80
C SER A 25 -13.83 -5.38 -9.10
N GLY A 26 -12.97 -4.70 -8.33
CA GLY A 26 -13.36 -3.53 -7.53
C GLY A 26 -14.08 -3.90 -6.22
N ASP A 27 -14.23 -5.18 -5.92
CA ASP A 27 -14.95 -5.65 -4.74
C ASP A 27 -14.09 -5.69 -3.48
N ILE A 28 -12.78 -5.38 -3.57
CA ILE A 28 -11.87 -5.39 -2.43
C ILE A 28 -12.48 -4.70 -1.21
N PRO A 29 -13.02 -3.47 -1.29
CA PRO A 29 -13.58 -2.79 -0.11
C PRO A 29 -14.72 -3.56 0.57
N LEU A 30 -15.43 -4.44 -0.15
CA LEU A 30 -16.59 -5.19 0.32
C LEU A 30 -16.22 -6.53 0.98
N LEU A 31 -14.95 -6.93 0.89
CA LEU A 31 -14.49 -8.19 1.45
C LEU A 31 -14.58 -8.16 2.98
N PRO A 32 -15.08 -9.24 3.62
CA PRO A 32 -14.91 -9.39 5.07
C PRO A 32 -13.43 -9.50 5.41
N GLU A 33 -13.01 -8.93 6.54
CA GLU A 33 -11.62 -8.93 7.00
C GLU A 33 -10.98 -10.33 7.01
N SER A 34 -11.74 -11.35 7.42
CA SER A 34 -11.30 -12.75 7.44
C SER A 34 -10.94 -13.35 6.07
N SER A 35 -11.29 -12.66 4.98
CA SER A 35 -10.96 -13.06 3.59
C SER A 35 -9.83 -12.23 2.97
N VAL A 36 -9.27 -11.30 3.74
CA VAL A 36 -8.12 -10.49 3.37
C VAL A 36 -6.87 -11.22 3.82
N ARG A 37 -5.95 -11.46 2.88
CA ARG A 37 -4.68 -12.12 3.15
C ARG A 37 -3.59 -11.06 3.20
N SER A 38 -2.67 -11.19 4.15
CA SER A 38 -1.51 -10.30 4.33
C SER A 38 -0.20 -11.11 4.35
N SER A 39 -0.13 -12.18 3.55
CA SER A 39 1.09 -12.97 3.43
C SER A 39 2.17 -12.22 2.65
N GLY A 40 3.39 -12.79 2.59
CA GLY A 40 4.49 -12.24 1.78
C GLY A 40 4.33 -12.36 0.26
N TYR A 41 3.17 -12.77 -0.23
CA TYR A 41 2.87 -12.74 -1.66
C TYR A 41 2.46 -11.33 -2.10
N VAL A 42 3.10 -10.81 -3.15
CA VAL A 42 2.92 -9.43 -3.62
C VAL A 42 1.46 -9.03 -3.90
N ILE A 43 0.62 -9.97 -4.35
CA ILE A 43 -0.80 -9.69 -4.60
C ILE A 43 -1.56 -9.57 -3.27
N ASP A 44 -1.26 -10.42 -2.29
CA ASP A 44 -1.85 -10.35 -0.95
C ASP A 44 -1.52 -9.00 -0.31
N THR A 45 -0.25 -8.56 -0.36
CA THR A 45 0.18 -7.23 0.12
C THR A 45 -0.60 -6.11 -0.56
N LEU A 46 -0.76 -6.15 -1.88
CA LEU A 46 -1.47 -5.12 -2.62
C LEU A 46 -2.98 -5.11 -2.29
N GLU A 47 -3.62 -6.27 -2.26
CA GLU A 47 -5.04 -6.42 -1.91
C GLU A 47 -5.33 -5.92 -0.50
N SER A 48 -4.55 -6.38 0.49
CA SER A 48 -4.69 -5.95 1.89
C SER A 48 -4.44 -4.47 2.07
N SER A 49 -3.43 -3.89 1.41
CA SER A 49 -3.15 -2.46 1.48
C SER A 49 -4.31 -1.61 0.94
N ILE A 50 -4.90 -2.01 -0.19
CA ILE A 50 -6.09 -1.35 -0.76
C ILE A 50 -7.28 -1.53 0.18
N TRP A 51 -7.48 -2.73 0.72
CA TRP A 51 -8.56 -3.02 1.66
C TRP A 51 -8.50 -2.12 2.90
N CYS A 52 -7.32 -1.99 3.51
CA CYS A 52 -7.09 -1.10 4.65
C CYS A 52 -7.41 0.36 4.29
N LEU A 53 -6.91 0.84 3.15
CA LEU A 53 -7.15 2.21 2.69
C LEU A 53 -8.64 2.51 2.45
N CYS A 54 -9.40 1.56 1.92
CA CYS A 54 -10.80 1.75 1.59
C CYS A 54 -11.75 1.59 2.79
N ASN A 55 -11.33 0.92 3.86
CA ASN A 55 -12.14 0.66 5.04
C ASN A 55 -11.82 1.56 6.24
N THR A 56 -10.99 2.58 6.05
CA THR A 56 -10.53 3.51 7.10
C THR A 56 -10.62 4.95 6.61
N ASP A 57 -10.64 5.91 7.54
CA ASP A 57 -10.83 7.33 7.22
C ASP A 57 -9.65 8.22 7.65
N THR A 58 -8.63 7.67 8.31
CA THR A 58 -7.44 8.40 8.78
C THR A 58 -6.16 7.61 8.50
N TYR A 59 -5.03 8.31 8.40
CA TYR A 59 -3.73 7.68 8.13
C TYR A 59 -3.35 6.64 9.21
N ASP A 60 -3.53 6.99 10.48
CA ASP A 60 -3.20 6.12 11.60
C ASP A 60 -4.07 4.86 11.62
N ASP A 61 -5.37 4.97 11.30
CA ASP A 61 -6.27 3.81 11.21
C ASP A 61 -5.87 2.90 10.02
N VAL A 62 -5.47 3.44 8.87
CA VAL A 62 -4.94 2.63 7.75
C VAL A 62 -3.75 1.79 8.23
N VAL A 63 -2.74 2.44 8.80
CA VAL A 63 -1.47 1.80 9.17
C VAL A 63 -1.69 0.79 10.30
N LEU A 64 -2.44 1.17 11.34
CA LEU A 64 -2.75 0.26 12.44
C LEU A 64 -3.56 -0.94 11.96
N ARG A 65 -4.51 -0.75 11.04
CA ARG A 65 -5.27 -1.87 10.47
C ARG A 65 -4.38 -2.80 9.68
N ALA A 66 -3.50 -2.27 8.84
CA ALA A 66 -2.54 -3.07 8.07
C ALA A 66 -1.62 -3.90 8.98
N VAL A 67 -1.13 -3.32 10.09
CA VAL A 67 -0.35 -4.07 11.09
C VAL A 67 -1.19 -5.15 11.77
N ASN A 68 -2.45 -4.86 12.11
CA ASN A 68 -3.32 -5.79 12.82
C ASN A 68 -3.84 -6.96 11.95
N LEU A 69 -3.74 -6.88 10.62
CA LEU A 69 -3.99 -8.03 9.74
C LEU A 69 -3.00 -9.19 9.98
N GLY A 70 -1.80 -8.90 10.49
CA GLY A 70 -0.80 -9.91 10.82
C GLY A 70 -0.02 -10.43 9.61
N GLU A 71 0.68 -11.55 9.81
CA GLU A 71 1.59 -12.18 8.84
C GLU A 71 2.74 -11.25 8.40
N ASP A 72 2.69 -10.66 7.21
CA ASP A 72 3.71 -9.77 6.66
C ASP A 72 3.36 -8.30 6.93
N THR A 73 3.45 -7.93 8.22
CA THR A 73 2.92 -6.66 8.75
C THR A 73 3.74 -5.46 8.33
N ASP A 74 5.07 -5.57 8.27
CA ASP A 74 5.95 -4.46 7.88
C ASP A 74 5.78 -4.12 6.41
N THR A 75 5.72 -5.12 5.53
CA THR A 75 5.50 -4.90 4.10
C THR A 75 4.11 -4.32 3.83
N THR A 76 3.07 -4.92 4.43
CA THR A 76 1.67 -4.47 4.23
C THR A 76 1.45 -3.06 4.77
N ALA A 77 1.94 -2.75 5.98
CA ALA A 77 1.83 -1.41 6.56
C ALA A 77 2.64 -0.36 5.77
N THR A 78 3.79 -0.72 5.22
CA THR A 78 4.60 0.17 4.37
C THR A 78 3.85 0.57 3.10
N VAL A 79 3.27 -0.40 2.39
CA VAL A 79 2.51 -0.13 1.15
C VAL A 79 1.21 0.63 1.48
N ALA A 80 0.45 0.19 2.49
CA ALA A 80 -0.78 0.86 2.92
C ALA A 80 -0.53 2.31 3.36
N GLY A 81 0.53 2.55 4.16
CA GLY A 81 0.92 3.89 4.60
C GLY A 81 1.33 4.81 3.44
N GLY A 82 2.09 4.29 2.47
CA GLY A 82 2.43 5.04 1.26
C GLY A 82 1.19 5.48 0.47
N LEU A 83 0.21 4.58 0.29
CA LEU A 83 -1.07 4.92 -0.34
C LEU A 83 -1.89 5.90 0.50
N ALA A 84 -1.88 5.75 1.83
CA ALA A 84 -2.58 6.63 2.75
C ALA A 84 -2.09 8.07 2.68
N VAL A 85 -0.77 8.30 2.55
CA VAL A 85 -0.21 9.66 2.37
C VAL A 85 -0.73 10.31 1.09
N VAL A 86 -0.91 9.56 0.00
CA VAL A 86 -1.47 10.10 -1.25
C VAL A 86 -2.94 10.53 -1.06
N ARG A 87 -3.70 9.83 -0.21
CA ARG A 87 -5.12 10.11 0.05
C ARG A 87 -5.33 11.21 1.10
N TYR A 88 -4.61 11.16 2.21
CA TYR A 88 -4.82 12.01 3.39
C TYR A 88 -3.81 13.16 3.51
N GLY A 89 -2.73 13.14 2.74
CA GLY A 89 -1.63 14.10 2.81
C GLY A 89 -0.53 13.67 3.80
N ALA A 90 0.69 14.20 3.61
CA ALA A 90 1.83 13.90 4.46
C ALA A 90 1.68 14.45 5.89
N ASP A 91 0.96 15.56 6.05
CA ASP A 91 0.67 16.16 7.35
C ASP A 91 -0.30 15.32 8.21
N ALA A 92 -0.93 14.29 7.62
CA ALA A 92 -1.80 13.36 8.33
C ALA A 92 -1.02 12.31 9.15
N ILE A 93 0.29 12.17 8.92
CA ILE A 93 1.13 11.24 9.69
C ILE A 93 1.25 11.77 11.13
N PRO A 94 0.92 10.97 12.16
CA PRO A 94 1.10 11.38 13.55
C PRO A 94 2.53 11.86 13.81
N SER A 95 2.69 13.10 14.28
CA SER A 95 4.01 13.67 14.57
C SER A 95 4.77 12.81 15.59
N THR A 96 4.05 12.24 16.56
CA THR A 96 4.61 11.32 17.55
C THR A 96 5.23 10.07 16.94
N TRP A 97 4.75 9.59 15.78
CA TRP A 97 5.37 8.47 15.06
C TRP A 97 6.62 8.92 14.30
N LEU A 98 6.56 10.08 13.66
CA LEU A 98 7.73 10.67 12.99
C LEU A 98 8.86 10.98 13.97
N ASP A 99 8.54 11.41 15.19
CA ASP A 99 9.53 11.72 16.23
C ASP A 99 10.25 10.45 16.74
N GLN A 100 9.68 9.26 16.54
CA GLN A 100 10.29 7.98 16.87
C GLN A 100 11.03 7.35 15.67
N LEU A 101 10.93 7.94 14.47
CA LEU A 101 11.51 7.36 13.27
C LEU A 101 13.04 7.37 13.34
N ALA A 102 13.62 6.17 13.31
CA ALA A 102 15.07 6.01 13.30
C ALA A 102 15.68 6.73 12.08
N ARG A 103 16.75 7.49 12.33
CA ARG A 103 17.50 8.23 11.29
C ARG A 103 16.65 9.19 10.46
N ARG A 104 15.59 9.78 11.05
CA ARG A 104 14.72 10.77 10.39
C ARG A 104 15.50 11.85 9.64
N SER A 105 16.50 12.46 10.27
CA SER A 105 17.31 13.50 9.64
C SER A 105 18.08 13.01 8.41
N ASP A 106 18.60 11.79 8.43
CA ASP A 106 19.28 11.20 7.26
C ASP A 106 18.28 10.96 6.11
N LEU A 107 17.08 10.47 6.43
CA LEU A 107 16.00 10.25 5.45
C LEU A 107 15.56 11.57 4.82
N GLU A 108 15.37 12.63 5.61
CA GLU A 108 15.03 13.97 5.12
C GLU A 108 16.09 14.49 4.14
N ILE A 109 17.39 14.31 4.43
CA ILE A 109 18.47 14.68 3.52
C ILE A 109 18.38 13.89 2.22
N LEU A 110 18.20 12.57 2.28
CA LEU A 110 18.11 11.71 1.10
C LEU A 110 16.90 12.06 0.23
N PHE A 111 15.73 12.29 0.84
CA PHE A 111 14.53 12.68 0.09
C PHE A 111 14.69 14.05 -0.58
N ASN A 112 15.25 15.04 0.12
CA ASN A 112 15.51 16.35 -0.48
C ASN A 112 16.49 16.26 -1.66
N GLN A 113 17.53 15.43 -1.56
CA GLN A 113 18.47 15.19 -2.66
C GLN A 113 17.80 14.47 -3.84
N PHE A 114 16.89 13.52 -3.58
CA PHE A 114 16.15 12.82 -4.62
C PHE A 114 15.21 13.78 -5.36
N VAL A 115 14.39 14.53 -4.62
CA VAL A 115 13.43 15.51 -5.17
C VAL A 115 14.14 16.58 -5.99
N ALA A 116 15.30 17.06 -5.55
CA ALA A 116 16.07 18.06 -6.31
C ALA A 116 16.61 17.56 -7.67
N LYS A 117 16.52 16.26 -7.97
CA LYS A 117 16.99 15.65 -9.23
C LYS A 117 15.85 15.29 -10.20
N ILE A 118 14.59 15.39 -9.78
CA ILE A 118 13.41 15.11 -10.61
C ILE A 118 12.88 16.44 -11.17
#